data_AF-A0A562K3S5-F1
#
_entry.id   AF-A0A562K3S5-F1
#
_cell.length_a   1.000
_cell.length_b   1.000
_cell.length_c   1.000
_cell.angle_alpha   90.00
_cell.angle_beta   90.00
_cell.angle_gamma   90.00
#
_symmetry.space_group_name_H-M   'P 1'
#
loop_
_entity.id
_entity.type
_entity.pdbx_description
1 polymer ?
#
loop_
_entity_poly.entity_id
_entity_poly.type
_entity_poly.pdbx_seq_one_letter_code
_entity_poly.pdbx_strand_id
1 'polypeptide(L)'
;MTDFKWRHFQGDVILWAVRWYCRYPISYRDLEEMLAERGISVDHTTIYRWVQCYAPEMEKRLRWFWRRGFDPSWRLDETYVKVRGKWTYLYRAVDKRG
;
A
#
# COMPACT_ATOMS: atom_id res chain seq x y z
N MET A 1 -13.68 -8.26 15.47
CA MET A 1 -13.11 -9.12 14.41
C MET A 1 -14.15 -9.36 13.32
N THR A 2 -14.48 -8.33 12.53
CA THR A 2 -15.46 -8.40 11.42
C THR A 2 -14.93 -7.81 10.11
N ASP A 3 -13.68 -7.33 10.10
CA ASP A 3 -13.11 -6.55 8.99
C ASP A 3 -12.97 -7.34 7.66
N PHE A 4 -12.99 -8.67 7.74
CA PHE A 4 -12.92 -9.59 6.59
C PHE A 4 -14.20 -10.41 6.41
N LYS A 5 -15.30 -10.02 7.05
CA LYS A 5 -16.59 -10.70 6.90
C LYS A 5 -16.99 -10.70 5.42
N TRP A 6 -17.43 -11.86 4.91
CA TRP A 6 -17.81 -12.10 3.51
C TRP A 6 -16.66 -12.12 2.49
N ARG A 7 -15.41 -12.23 2.94
CA ARG A 7 -14.28 -12.51 2.04
C ARG A 7 -14.08 -14.01 1.88
N HIS A 8 -13.81 -14.43 0.65
CA HIS A 8 -13.51 -15.83 0.31
C HIS A 8 -12.14 -16.28 0.85
N PHE A 9 -11.22 -15.34 1.04
CA PHE A 9 -9.87 -15.60 1.51
C PHE A 9 -9.71 -15.21 2.98
N GLN A 10 -8.81 -15.90 3.68
CA GLN A 10 -8.47 -15.57 5.05
C GLN A 10 -7.92 -14.14 5.14
N GLY A 11 -8.31 -13.42 6.20
CA GLY A 11 -7.89 -12.03 6.41
C GLY A 11 -6.37 -11.85 6.43
N ASP A 12 -5.64 -12.84 6.95
CA ASP A 12 -4.18 -12.81 6.97
C ASP A 12 -3.59 -12.78 5.55
N VAL A 13 -4.06 -13.63 4.64
CA VAL A 13 -3.61 -13.64 3.24
C VAL A 13 -3.83 -12.27 2.58
N ILE A 14 -5.01 -11.69 2.80
CA ILE A 14 -5.38 -10.36 2.28
C ILE A 14 -4.42 -9.30 2.83
N LEU A 15 -4.19 -9.28 4.15
CA LEU A 15 -3.29 -8.32 4.79
C LEU A 15 -1.84 -8.50 4.32
N TRP A 16 -1.38 -9.73 4.13
CA TRP A 16 -0.04 -10.01 3.60
C TRP A 16 0.12 -9.45 2.19
N ALA A 17 -0.82 -9.72 1.29
CA ALA A 17 -0.78 -9.20 -0.08
C ALA A 17 -0.78 -7.67 -0.11
N VAL A 18 -1.68 -7.04 0.65
CA VAL A 18 -1.77 -5.56 0.74
C VAL A 18 -0.51 -4.96 1.34
N ARG A 19 0.04 -5.57 2.40
CA ARG A 19 1.29 -5.10 3.01
C ARG A 19 2.47 -5.20 2.05
N TRP A 20 2.60 -6.29 1.31
CA TRP A 20 3.71 -6.48 0.37
C TRP A 20 3.66 -5.46 -0.76
N TYR A 21 2.46 -5.22 -1.32
CA TYR A 21 2.24 -4.17 -2.32
C TYR A 21 2.63 -2.77 -1.79
N CYS A 22 2.21 -2.43 -0.57
CA CYS A 22 2.50 -1.10 -0.01
C CYS A 22 3.98 -0.92 0.40
N ARG A 23 4.71 -2.00 0.69
CA ARG A 23 6.08 -1.93 1.23
C ARG A 23 7.15 -2.03 0.15
N TYR A 24 6.90 -2.79 -0.90
CA TYR A 24 7.89 -3.12 -1.93
C TYR A 24 7.39 -2.71 -3.32
N PRO A 25 8.29 -2.38 -4.26
CA PRO A 25 7.91 -2.02 -5.63
C PRO A 25 7.54 -3.26 -6.46
N ILE A 26 6.50 -3.99 -6.04
CA ILE A 26 6.04 -5.25 -6.65
C ILE A 26 4.75 -4.96 -7.43
N SER A 27 4.61 -5.51 -8.63
CA SER A 27 3.37 -5.38 -9.40
C SER A 27 2.28 -6.33 -8.88
N TYR A 28 1.01 -6.07 -9.25
CA TYR A 28 -0.08 -6.97 -8.87
C TYR A 28 0.03 -8.37 -9.50
N ARG A 29 0.67 -8.47 -10.67
CA ARG A 29 0.90 -9.75 -11.36
C ARG A 29 1.98 -10.55 -10.66
N ASP A 30 3.06 -9.89 -10.26
CA ASP A 30 4.11 -10.53 -9.48
C ASP A 30 3.53 -11.05 -8.14
N LEU A 31 2.67 -10.27 -7.48
CA LEU A 31 1.99 -10.73 -6.26
C LEU A 31 1.07 -11.93 -6.49
N GLU A 32 0.38 -12.00 -7.63
CA GLU A 32 -0.41 -13.16 -8.02
C GLU A 32 0.47 -14.40 -8.19
N GLU A 33 1.60 -14.29 -8.90
CA GLU A 33 2.56 -15.39 -9.06
C GLU A 33 3.14 -15.85 -7.71
N MET A 34 3.52 -14.92 -6.85
CA MET A 34 4.07 -15.21 -5.51
C MET A 34 3.05 -15.88 -4.58
N LEU A 35 1.76 -15.56 -4.73
CA LEU A 35 0.68 -16.25 -4.00
C LEU A 35 0.41 -17.63 -4.59
N ALA A 36 0.50 -17.78 -5.91
CA ALA A 36 0.35 -19.05 -6.60
C ALA A 36 1.45 -20.05 -6.19
N GLU A 37 2.71 -19.59 -6.05
CA GLU A 37 3.82 -20.40 -5.51
C GLU A 37 3.54 -20.94 -4.10
N ARG A 38 2.71 -20.24 -3.32
CA ARG A 38 2.28 -20.64 -1.97
C ARG A 38 0.99 -21.46 -1.97
N GLY A 39 0.51 -21.87 -3.15
CA GLY A 39 -0.71 -22.65 -3.32
C GLY A 39 -2.02 -21.84 -3.23
N ILE A 40 -1.94 -20.50 -3.29
CA ILE A 40 -3.11 -19.63 -3.19
C ILE A 40 -3.40 -19.02 -4.57
N SER A 41 -4.43 -19.52 -5.25
CA SER A 41 -4.87 -19.00 -6.54
C SER A 41 -5.72 -17.73 -6.34
N VAL A 42 -5.16 -16.57 -6.71
CA VAL A 42 -5.83 -15.25 -6.65
C VAL A 42 -5.49 -14.44 -7.89
N ASP A 43 -6.50 -13.94 -8.59
CA ASP A 43 -6.28 -13.06 -9.72
C ASP A 43 -5.79 -11.66 -9.27
N HIS A 44 -4.84 -11.06 -10.00
CA HIS A 44 -4.29 -9.73 -9.73
C HIS A 44 -5.36 -8.63 -9.57
N THR A 45 -6.52 -8.72 -10.24
CA THR A 45 -7.60 -7.74 -10.06
C THR A 45 -8.27 -7.83 -8.69
N THR A 46 -8.26 -9.02 -8.08
CA THR A 46 -8.75 -9.23 -6.72
C THR A 46 -7.79 -8.60 -5.72
N ILE A 47 -6.48 -8.75 -5.92
CA ILE A 47 -5.44 -8.11 -5.11
C ILE A 47 -5.56 -6.58 -5.22
N TYR A 48 -5.76 -6.05 -6.43
CA TYR A 48 -6.01 -4.63 -6.65
C TYR A 48 -7.21 -4.12 -5.82
N ARG A 49 -8.34 -4.84 -5.85
CA ARG A 49 -9.53 -4.49 -5.05
C ARG A 49 -9.26 -4.52 -3.55
N TRP A 50 -8.45 -5.46 -3.08
CA TRP A 50 -8.03 -5.50 -1.67
C TRP A 50 -7.17 -4.29 -1.31
N VAL A 51 -6.18 -3.94 -2.13
CA VAL A 51 -5.32 -2.77 -1.88
C VAL A 51 -6.16 -1.51 -1.81
N GLN A 52 -7.06 -1.29 -2.77
CA GLN A 52 -7.95 -0.12 -2.78
C GLN A 52 -8.84 -0.04 -1.53
N CYS A 53 -9.32 -1.19 -1.04
CA CYS A 53 -10.21 -1.24 0.13
C CYS A 53 -9.46 -1.09 1.46
N TYR A 54 -8.33 -1.79 1.62
CA TYR A 54 -7.70 -2.00 2.92
C TYR A 54 -6.48 -1.10 3.14
N ALA A 55 -5.77 -0.65 2.10
CA ALA A 55 -4.62 0.24 2.29
C ALA A 55 -5.01 1.57 2.97
N PRO A 56 -6.11 2.25 2.62
CA PRO A 56 -6.53 3.48 3.31
C PRO A 56 -6.91 3.23 4.78
N GLU A 57 -7.55 2.11 5.09
CA GLU A 57 -7.94 1.75 6.45
C GLU A 57 -6.70 1.42 7.31
N MET A 58 -5.73 0.72 6.73
CA MET A 58 -4.43 0.49 7.36
C MET A 58 -3.71 1.81 7.63
N GLU A 59 -3.65 2.73 6.65
CA GLU A 59 -3.04 4.04 6.84
C GLU A 59 -3.73 4.82 7.97
N LYS A 60 -5.07 4.84 8.00
CA LYS A 60 -5.84 5.51 9.04
C LYS A 60 -5.53 4.98 10.44
N ARG A 61 -5.43 3.65 10.58
CA ARG A 61 -5.08 2.99 11.85
C ARG A 61 -3.61 3.16 12.23
N LEU A 62 -2.71 3.33 11.26
CA LEU A 62 -1.28 3.57 11.51
C LEU A 62 -0.95 5.05 11.70
N ARG A 63 -1.82 5.97 11.28
CA ARG A 63 -1.57 7.42 11.29
C ARG A 63 -1.12 7.96 12.64
N TRP A 64 -1.66 7.44 13.75
CA TRP A 64 -1.28 7.88 15.10
C TRP A 64 0.15 7.46 15.48
N PHE A 65 0.63 6.32 14.98
CA PHE A 65 1.99 5.85 15.22
C PHE A 65 3.03 6.71 14.46
N TRP A 66 2.64 7.22 13.28
CA TRP A 66 3.52 8.00 12.40
C TRP A 66 3.55 9.49 12.77
N ARG A 67 2.50 10.01 13.41
CA ARG A 67 2.43 11.39 13.92
C ARG A 67 3.18 11.58 15.25
N ARG A 68 4.42 11.10 15.36
CA ARG A 68 5.34 11.72 16.33
C ARG A 68 5.59 13.14 15.84
N GLY A 69 5.45 14.13 16.73
CA GLY A 69 5.29 15.53 16.38
C GLY A 69 6.25 16.03 15.29
N PHE A 70 5.73 16.89 14.41
CA PHE A 70 6.52 17.48 13.33
C PHE A 70 7.77 18.16 13.90
N ASP A 71 8.95 17.76 13.40
CA ASP A 71 10.17 18.50 13.73
C ASP A 71 10.12 19.90 13.09
N PRO A 72 10.77 20.91 13.69
CA PRO A 72 10.76 22.29 13.18
C PRO A 72 11.35 22.46 11.77
N SER A 73 12.10 21.47 11.29
CA SER A 73 12.76 21.46 9.98
C SER A 73 12.32 20.25 9.16
N TRP A 74 11.93 20.49 7.92
CA TRP A 74 11.55 19.47 6.93
C TRP A 74 12.31 19.72 5.63
N ARG A 75 12.48 18.68 4.82
CA ARG A 75 13.06 18.73 3.47
C ARG A 75 11.96 18.45 2.45
N LEU A 76 11.95 19.22 1.37
CA LEU A 76 11.05 19.00 0.25
C LEU A 76 11.83 18.41 -0.92
N ASP A 77 11.28 17.34 -1.48
CA ASP A 77 11.77 16.72 -2.71
C ASP A 77 10.70 16.89 -3.78
N GLU A 78 11.09 17.41 -4.95
CA GLU A 78 10.22 17.63 -6.10
C GLU A 78 10.61 16.65 -7.20
N THR A 79 9.64 15.87 -7.68
CA THR A 79 9.86 14.89 -8.75
C THR A 79 8.75 14.96 -9.78
N TYR A 80 9.13 14.75 -11.05
CA TYR A 80 8.21 14.70 -12.17
C TYR A 80 7.75 13.26 -12.41
N VAL A 81 6.45 13.03 -12.36
CA VAL A 81 5.86 11.72 -12.63
C VAL A 81 4.79 11.82 -13.70
N LYS A 82 4.75 10.80 -14.56
CA LYS A 82 3.79 10.74 -15.67
C LYS A 82 2.55 9.97 -15.21
N VAL A 83 1.47 10.67 -14.93
CA VAL A 83 0.18 10.09 -14.51
C VAL A 83 -0.76 10.08 -15.71
N ARG A 84 -1.18 8.88 -16.15
CA ARG A 84 -2.08 8.70 -17.32
C ARG A 84 -1.61 9.47 -18.57
N GLY A 85 -0.30 9.47 -18.81
CA GLY A 85 0.30 10.13 -19.97
C GLY A 85 0.62 11.62 -19.79
N LYS A 86 0.16 12.27 -18.72
CA LYS A 86 0.43 13.69 -18.43
C LYS A 86 1.53 13.83 -17.37
N TRP A 87 2.45 14.77 -17.57
CA TRP A 87 3.45 15.12 -16.55
C TRP A 87 2.77 15.83 -15.38
N THR A 88 3.09 15.42 -14.16
CA THR A 88 2.57 15.98 -12.92
C THR A 88 3.72 16.13 -11.93
N TYR A 89 3.66 17.21 -11.15
CA TYR A 89 4.60 17.49 -10.07
C TYR A 89 4.21 16.72 -8.81
N LEU A 90 5.14 15.93 -8.28
CA LEU A 90 5.01 15.25 -7.00
C LEU A 90 5.94 15.91 -5.99
N TYR A 91 5.35 16.43 -4.93
CA TYR A 91 6.07 17.01 -3.80
C TYR A 91 6.05 16.04 -2.62
N ARG A 92 7.23 15.63 -2.14
CA ARG A 92 7.38 14.78 -0.95
C ARG A 92 8.09 15.57 0.13
N ALA A 93 7.38 15.82 1.24
CA ALA A 93 7.98 16.39 2.45
C ALA A 93 8.45 15.27 3.38
N VAL A 94 9.70 15.35 3.83
CA VAL A 94 10.31 14.42 4.80
C VAL A 94 10.78 15.23 6.00
N ASP A 95 10.56 14.70 7.21
CA ASP A 95 11.02 15.37 8.43
C ASP A 95 12.55 15.22 8.61
N LYS A 96 13.08 15.75 9.72
CA LYS A 96 14.52 15.65 10.01
C LYS A 96 14.98 14.22 10.27
N ARG A 97 14.10 13.35 10.77
CA ARG A 97 14.38 11.99 11.24
C ARG A 97 14.29 10.94 10.14
N GLY A 98 13.75 11.30 8.97
CA GLY A 98 13.72 10.46 7.77
C GLY A 98 12.37 9.78 7.60
#